data_AF-A0A2N5AD10-F1
#
_entry.id   AF-A0A2N5AD10-F1
#
_cell.length_a   1.000
_cell.length_b   1.000
_cell.length_c   1.000
_cell.angle_alpha   90.00
_cell.angle_beta   90.00
_cell.angle_gamma   90.00
#
_symmetry.space_group_name_H-M   'P 1'
#
loop_
_entity.id
_entity.type
_entity.pdbx_description
1 polymer ?
#
loop_
_entity_poly.entity_id
_entity_poly.type
_entity_poly.pdbx_seq_one_letter_code
_entity_poly.pdbx_strand_id
1 'polypeptide(L)'
;RYTTTKAIALQPLSLELARLATDTDGRSVITLRFNCSQLTDWSRVDLSHIPLYCNADAPLACAMHEAFTLNVARMWLRMPDEVDRRPLDGYFSALGFGEDDGLWPEDGRSFRGYQLLLEYFTFREKFMFIDLRGLETVVFPAGLAWFEIDVVLAERWEHDFRFSEKQLRLHCVPVINLFPLESDPLTINSLQTEYPLRPMRVQDGHTEIYTVDSVISSHQQVYAPFSSFRHKGGMMRHDAADYYYHTRVRRGPSGLYNTWLIVGGEAFDNHTVPEDESLSLTLTGTNGQLPRRALQSTVLDTVMKTTSASIAVRNLCAPTLPCYPPAQDRFHWRVLSHLGGSFLSLMDNAEVLRGTLALYEWTDSEMNRRRLEAILDVKHRATERFAQGHLVRGVQIEVTLDSHGFAGRGDICLFGEMLSRFFALYTDIYLFNRLIIILQPTGERLEWEEKHSRRIPG
;
A
#
# COMPACT_ATOMS: atom_id res chain seq x y z
N ARG A 1 -10.21 16.61 5.01
CA ARG A 1 -10.47 15.54 6.01
C ARG A 1 -9.69 14.31 5.58
N TYR A 2 -8.85 13.75 6.45
CA TYR A 2 -8.14 12.51 6.18
C TYR A 2 -8.77 11.38 6.99
N THR A 3 -8.76 10.17 6.45
CA THR A 3 -9.24 8.94 7.09
C THR A 3 -8.12 7.91 7.08
N THR A 4 -8.01 7.11 8.14
CA THR A 4 -7.02 6.04 8.25
C THR A 4 -7.33 4.94 7.24
N THR A 5 -6.33 4.43 6.53
CA THR A 5 -6.54 3.35 5.55
C THR A 5 -6.71 1.98 6.22
N LYS A 6 -6.22 1.83 7.45
CA LYS A 6 -6.39 0.62 8.26
C LYS A 6 -6.69 0.96 9.72
N ALA A 7 -7.25 -0.02 10.43
CA ALA A 7 -7.38 0.05 11.87
C ALA A 7 -6.00 0.01 12.53
N ILE A 8 -5.85 0.72 13.65
CA ILE A 8 -4.62 0.74 14.44
C ILE A 8 -4.94 0.36 15.89
N ALA A 9 -4.22 -0.63 16.41
CA ALA A 9 -4.25 -0.97 17.82
C ALA A 9 -3.27 -0.07 18.56
N LEU A 10 -3.76 0.79 19.46
CA LEU A 10 -2.92 1.65 20.27
C LEU A 10 -2.43 0.88 21.49
N GLN A 11 -1.19 0.41 21.42
CA GLN A 11 -0.54 -0.27 22.54
C GLN A 11 -0.11 0.75 23.61
N PRO A 12 -0.14 0.38 24.90
CA PRO A 12 0.28 1.24 26.02
C PRO A 12 1.81 1.33 26.15
N LEU A 13 2.47 1.52 25.01
CA LEU A 13 3.92 1.56 24.84
C LEU A 13 4.34 2.87 24.19
N SER A 14 5.49 3.40 24.60
CA SER A 14 6.17 4.49 23.93
C SER A 14 7.66 4.18 23.81
N LEU A 15 8.28 4.47 22.67
CA LEU A 15 9.71 4.32 22.48
C LEU A 15 10.43 5.50 23.17
N GLU A 16 11.16 5.20 24.24
CA GLU A 16 11.91 6.19 25.04
C GLU A 16 13.29 6.45 24.44
N LEU A 17 13.96 5.38 23.99
CA LEU A 17 15.33 5.42 23.48
C LEU A 17 15.46 4.48 22.29
N ALA A 18 16.16 4.95 21.26
CA ALA A 18 16.78 4.09 20.27
C ALA A 18 18.22 4.56 20.08
N ARG A 19 19.19 3.67 20.25
CA ARG A 19 20.62 4.00 20.07
C ARG A 19 21.34 2.90 19.32
N LEU A 20 22.32 3.30 18.52
CA LEU A 20 23.26 2.41 17.87
C LEU A 20 24.56 2.41 18.67
N ALA A 21 25.04 1.22 19.02
CA ALA A 21 26.32 1.01 19.68
C ALA A 21 27.08 -0.15 19.01
N THR A 22 28.32 -0.36 19.46
CA THR A 22 29.12 -1.53 19.08
C THR A 22 29.30 -2.40 20.32
N ASP A 23 29.04 -3.71 20.21
CA ASP A 23 29.31 -4.65 21.29
C ASP A 23 30.80 -5.00 21.40
N THR A 24 31.13 -5.84 22.37
CA THR A 24 32.50 -6.33 22.61
C THR A 24 33.04 -7.18 21.47
N ASP A 25 32.16 -7.78 20.66
CA ASP A 25 32.51 -8.61 19.51
C ASP A 25 32.68 -7.77 18.23
N GLY A 26 32.54 -6.44 18.32
CA GLY A 26 32.65 -5.52 17.19
C GLY A 26 31.38 -5.43 16.32
N ARG A 27 30.29 -6.06 16.73
CA ARG A 27 29.01 -6.04 16.01
C ARG A 27 28.20 -4.81 16.36
N SER A 28 27.41 -4.33 15.41
CA SER A 28 26.47 -3.25 15.65
C SER A 28 25.26 -3.75 16.43
N VAL A 29 24.88 -3.00 17.47
CA VAL A 29 23.72 -3.29 18.31
C VAL A 29 22.81 -2.08 18.34
N ILE A 30 21.54 -2.30 17.97
CA ILE A 30 20.49 -1.31 18.11
C ILE A 30 19.72 -1.61 19.39
N THR A 31 19.86 -0.74 20.40
CA THR A 31 19.11 -0.85 21.65
C THR A 31 17.82 -0.03 21.54
N LEU A 32 16.68 -0.68 21.74
CA LEU A 32 15.35 -0.08 21.76
C LEU A 32 14.77 -0.18 23.18
N ARG A 33 14.48 0.95 23.82
CA ARG A 33 13.86 0.98 25.15
C ARG A 33 12.43 1.49 25.08
N PHE A 34 11.51 0.68 25.57
CA PHE A 34 10.08 0.99 25.60
C PHE A 34 9.65 1.33 27.02
N ASN A 35 9.04 2.49 27.17
CA ASN A 35 8.33 2.87 28.38
C ASN A 35 6.91 2.30 28.36
N CYS A 36 6.49 1.86 29.52
CA CYS A 36 5.25 1.14 29.75
C CYS A 36 4.33 1.94 30.68
N SER A 37 3.02 1.91 30.44
CA SER A 37 2.07 2.48 31.40
C SER A 37 1.94 1.57 32.63
N GLN A 38 2.14 2.13 33.83
CA GLN A 38 2.09 1.40 35.10
C GLN A 38 0.72 0.79 35.43
N LEU A 39 -0.35 1.31 34.82
CA LEU A 39 -1.72 0.83 35.02
C LEU A 39 -2.12 -0.28 34.03
N THR A 40 -1.18 -0.74 33.20
CA THR A 40 -1.45 -1.72 32.15
C THR A 40 -1.63 -3.12 32.73
N ASP A 41 -2.73 -3.76 32.37
CA ASP A 41 -2.91 -5.21 32.52
C ASP A 41 -2.33 -5.92 31.29
N TRP A 42 -1.08 -6.39 31.40
CA TRP A 42 -0.37 -7.08 30.32
C TRP A 42 -1.05 -8.37 29.85
N SER A 43 -1.92 -8.98 30.66
CA SER A 43 -2.67 -10.17 30.24
C SER A 43 -3.69 -9.89 29.14
N ARG A 44 -4.05 -8.61 28.94
CA ARG A 44 -5.04 -8.16 27.94
C ARG A 44 -4.41 -7.42 26.76
N VAL A 45 -3.10 -7.16 26.82
CA VAL A 45 -2.39 -6.44 25.75
C VAL A 45 -1.80 -7.45 24.80
N ASP A 46 -2.21 -7.36 23.54
CA ASP A 46 -1.60 -8.12 22.47
C ASP A 46 -0.32 -7.44 21.99
N LEU A 47 0.81 -8.10 22.23
CA LEU A 47 2.16 -7.69 21.79
C LEU A 47 2.72 -8.61 20.70
N SER A 48 1.87 -9.43 20.06
CA SER A 48 2.29 -10.26 18.94
C SER A 48 2.79 -9.46 17.73
N HIS A 49 2.27 -8.24 17.57
CA HIS A 49 2.60 -7.32 16.49
C HIS A 49 2.87 -5.94 17.06
N ILE A 50 4.10 -5.44 16.92
CA ILE A 50 4.45 -4.06 17.26
C ILE A 50 4.96 -3.35 16.00
N PRO A 51 4.06 -2.65 15.27
CA PRO A 51 4.43 -1.88 14.10
C PRO A 51 5.27 -0.66 14.47
N LEU A 52 6.44 -0.54 13.85
CA LEU A 52 7.35 0.59 13.92
C LEU A 52 7.51 1.21 12.54
N TYR A 53 7.37 2.53 12.46
CA TYR A 53 7.60 3.28 11.23
C TYR A 53 9.00 3.90 11.22
N CYS A 54 9.78 3.63 10.17
CA CYS A 54 11.08 4.24 9.90
C CYS A 54 10.89 5.68 9.41
N ASN A 55 10.79 6.62 10.35
CA ASN A 55 10.57 8.04 10.12
C ASN A 55 11.88 8.80 9.88
N ALA A 56 12.51 8.56 8.73
CA ALA A 56 13.74 9.22 8.31
C ALA A 56 13.69 9.62 6.83
N ASP A 57 14.75 10.29 6.35
CA ASP A 57 14.96 10.48 4.93
C ASP A 57 15.25 9.15 4.23
N ALA A 58 15.08 9.11 2.90
CA ALA A 58 15.08 7.85 2.15
C ALA A 58 16.31 6.96 2.39
N PRO A 59 17.57 7.48 2.40
CA PRO A 59 18.74 6.65 2.64
C PRO A 59 18.74 5.98 4.03
N LEU A 60 18.47 6.75 5.09
CA LEU A 60 18.45 6.21 6.45
C LEU A 60 17.25 5.29 6.67
N ALA A 61 16.07 5.64 6.16
CA ALA A 61 14.89 4.79 6.26
C ALA A 61 15.09 3.43 5.58
N CYS A 62 15.72 3.41 4.40
CA CYS A 62 16.06 2.18 3.68
C CYS A 62 17.11 1.36 4.44
N ALA A 63 18.17 1.99 4.96
CA ALA A 63 19.18 1.31 5.76
C ALA A 63 18.60 0.71 7.06
N MET A 64 17.71 1.44 7.73
CA MET A 64 16.99 0.94 8.91
C MET A 64 16.09 -0.25 8.56
N HIS A 65 15.29 -0.12 7.49
CA HIS A 65 14.40 -1.19 7.04
C HIS A 65 15.20 -2.46 6.75
N GLU A 66 16.31 -2.35 6.01
CA GLU A 66 17.22 -3.46 5.75
C GLU A 66 17.81 -4.05 7.04
N ALA A 67 18.35 -3.21 7.92
CA ALA A 67 18.99 -3.66 9.15
C ALA A 67 18.05 -4.50 10.02
N PHE A 68 16.80 -4.05 10.18
CA PHE A 68 15.82 -4.78 10.96
C PHE A 68 15.28 -6.02 10.25
N THR A 69 15.00 -5.96 8.95
CA THR A 69 14.29 -7.05 8.25
C THR A 69 15.21 -8.14 7.69
N LEU A 70 16.46 -7.82 7.38
CA LEU A 70 17.38 -8.73 6.69
C LEU A 70 18.67 -9.02 7.46
N ASN A 71 19.05 -8.15 8.41
CA ASN A 71 20.38 -8.19 9.02
C ASN A 71 20.36 -8.45 10.54
N VAL A 72 19.25 -8.95 11.10
CA VAL A 72 19.18 -9.29 12.53
C VAL A 72 19.79 -10.65 12.77
N ALA A 73 20.84 -10.72 13.59
CA ALA A 73 21.49 -11.97 13.96
C ALA A 73 20.87 -12.60 15.21
N ARG A 74 20.54 -11.79 16.22
CA ARG A 74 19.95 -12.23 17.50
C ARG A 74 19.36 -11.06 18.24
N MET A 75 18.40 -11.34 19.12
CA MET A 75 17.75 -10.34 19.96
C MET A 75 17.90 -10.71 21.44
N TRP A 76 18.05 -9.69 22.28
CA TRP A 76 18.06 -9.85 23.73
C TRP A 76 17.02 -8.93 24.36
N LEU A 77 16.44 -9.38 25.47
CA LEU A 77 15.47 -8.63 26.26
C LEU A 77 16.05 -8.36 27.65
N ARG A 78 15.77 -7.17 28.18
CA ARG A 78 16.13 -6.77 29.54
C ARG A 78 14.99 -6.01 30.19
N MET A 79 14.63 -6.41 31.41
CA MET A 79 13.63 -5.73 32.25
C MET A 79 14.31 -5.02 33.45
N PRO A 80 13.60 -4.18 34.24
CA PRO A 80 14.20 -3.38 35.31
C PRO A 80 14.82 -4.20 36.43
N ASP A 81 14.19 -5.34 36.76
CA ASP A 81 14.62 -6.22 37.86
C ASP A 81 15.63 -7.29 37.40
N GLU A 82 16.01 -7.28 36.11
CA GLU A 82 16.96 -8.22 35.53
C GLU A 82 18.35 -7.58 35.43
N VAL A 83 19.34 -8.21 36.07
CA VAL A 83 20.75 -7.78 35.98
C VAL A 83 21.32 -8.12 34.60
N ASP A 84 21.01 -9.32 34.12
CA ASP A 84 21.48 -9.83 32.84
C ASP A 84 20.36 -9.80 31.78
N ARG A 85 20.75 -9.55 30.54
CA ARG A 85 19.86 -9.70 29.38
C ARG A 85 19.62 -11.18 29.09
N ARG A 86 18.41 -11.52 28.67
CA ARG A 86 18.03 -12.89 28.26
C ARG A 86 17.77 -12.97 26.75
N PRO A 87 17.96 -14.13 26.11
CA PRO A 87 17.64 -14.29 24.70
C PRO A 87 16.15 -14.02 24.43
N LEU A 88 15.86 -13.35 23.32
CA LEU A 88 14.51 -13.14 22.81
C LEU A 88 14.39 -13.83 21.45
N ASP A 89 13.44 -14.77 21.34
CA ASP A 89 13.08 -15.38 20.05
C ASP A 89 12.12 -14.47 19.28
N GLY A 90 12.62 -13.27 18.98
CA GLY A 90 11.93 -12.23 18.25
C GLY A 90 12.52 -12.05 16.87
N TYR A 91 11.72 -11.47 15.98
CA TYR A 91 12.15 -11.14 14.63
C TYR A 91 11.39 -9.93 14.12
N PHE A 92 11.90 -9.31 13.06
CA PHE A 92 11.19 -8.26 12.35
C PHE A 92 10.69 -8.75 11.00
N SER A 93 9.53 -8.26 10.59
CA SER A 93 9.02 -8.45 9.24
C SER A 93 8.69 -7.12 8.57
N ALA A 94 8.86 -7.04 7.25
CA ALA A 94 8.43 -5.87 6.49
C ALA A 94 6.90 -5.81 6.40
N LEU A 95 6.33 -4.62 6.56
CA LEU A 95 4.91 -4.34 6.36
C LEU A 95 4.68 -3.56 5.07
N GLY A 96 3.42 -3.41 4.68
CA GLY A 96 3.02 -2.65 3.49
C GLY A 96 2.80 -3.50 2.24
N PHE A 97 3.21 -4.78 2.30
CA PHE A 97 3.02 -5.73 1.21
C PHE A 97 1.89 -6.74 1.46
N GLY A 98 1.32 -6.76 2.67
CA GLY A 98 0.28 -7.71 3.06
C GLY A 98 -1.04 -7.47 2.35
N GLU A 99 -1.94 -8.45 2.47
CA GLU A 99 -3.29 -8.36 1.93
C GLU A 99 -4.10 -7.22 2.59
N ASP A 100 -3.94 -7.02 3.89
CA ASP A 100 -4.65 -5.99 4.66
C ASP A 100 -3.94 -4.62 4.66
N ASP A 101 -2.87 -4.46 3.88
CA ASP A 101 -2.11 -3.22 3.84
C ASP A 101 -2.57 -2.26 2.73
N GLY A 102 -3.56 -2.59 1.91
CA GLY A 102 -4.02 -1.75 0.80
C GLY A 102 -4.33 -0.29 1.19
N LEU A 103 -3.91 0.68 0.37
CA LEU A 103 -4.19 2.10 0.64
C LEU A 103 -5.57 2.55 0.16
N TRP A 104 -6.06 1.96 -0.92
CA TRP A 104 -7.32 2.37 -1.55
C TRP A 104 -8.48 1.46 -1.11
N PRO A 105 -9.71 1.99 -1.03
CA PRO A 105 -10.89 1.18 -0.75
C PRO A 105 -11.04 0.07 -1.79
N GLU A 106 -11.26 -1.15 -1.32
CA GLU A 106 -11.45 -2.28 -2.21
C GLU A 106 -12.88 -2.37 -2.75
N ASP A 107 -13.00 -2.52 -4.06
CA ASP A 107 -14.26 -2.80 -4.74
C ASP A 107 -14.44 -4.30 -5.07
N GLY A 108 -13.53 -5.15 -4.54
CA GLY A 108 -13.49 -6.59 -4.79
C GLY A 108 -13.09 -6.99 -6.22
N ARG A 109 -12.64 -6.03 -7.05
CA ARG A 109 -12.39 -6.23 -8.49
C ARG A 109 -10.96 -5.88 -8.91
N SER A 110 -10.18 -5.33 -8.00
CA SER A 110 -8.82 -4.86 -8.27
C SER A 110 -7.79 -5.98 -8.10
N PHE A 111 -6.92 -6.16 -9.11
CA PHE A 111 -5.78 -7.09 -9.01
C PHE A 111 -4.68 -6.46 -8.15
N ARG A 112 -4.62 -6.86 -6.88
CA ARG A 112 -3.71 -6.29 -5.86
C ARG A 112 -2.23 -6.27 -6.25
N GLY A 113 -1.75 -7.23 -7.04
CA GLY A 113 -0.35 -7.24 -7.46
C GLY A 113 0.07 -6.03 -8.30
N TYR A 114 -0.84 -5.50 -9.13
CA TYR A 114 -0.58 -4.27 -9.88
C TYR A 114 -0.82 -3.02 -9.04
N GLN A 115 -1.67 -3.11 -8.00
CA GLN A 115 -1.85 -2.05 -7.01
C GLN A 115 -0.53 -1.75 -6.28
N LEU A 116 0.21 -2.79 -5.92
CA LEU A 116 1.52 -2.67 -5.25
C LEU A 116 2.49 -1.79 -6.05
N LEU A 117 2.48 -1.88 -7.39
CA LEU A 117 3.31 -1.03 -8.25
C LEU A 117 2.93 0.43 -8.11
N LEU A 118 1.63 0.76 -8.18
CA LEU A 118 1.17 2.13 -7.99
C LEU A 118 1.56 2.64 -6.61
N GLU A 119 1.36 1.86 -5.56
CA GLU A 119 1.71 2.25 -4.19
C GLU A 119 3.22 2.49 -4.04
N TYR A 120 4.06 1.65 -4.67
CA TYR A 120 5.51 1.81 -4.66
C TYR A 120 5.96 3.12 -5.30
N PHE A 121 5.41 3.45 -6.48
CA PHE A 121 5.82 4.65 -7.21
C PHE A 121 5.15 5.93 -6.69
N THR A 122 3.97 5.84 -6.05
CA THR A 122 3.21 7.03 -5.61
C THR A 122 3.30 7.36 -4.13
N PHE A 123 3.38 6.35 -3.25
CA PHE A 123 3.42 6.53 -1.79
C PHE A 123 4.28 5.48 -1.11
N ARG A 124 5.59 5.55 -1.39
CA ARG A 124 6.58 4.57 -0.94
C ARG A 124 6.69 4.49 0.59
N GLU A 125 6.39 5.56 1.30
CA GLU A 125 6.43 5.63 2.77
C GLU A 125 5.62 4.51 3.43
N LYS A 126 4.57 4.01 2.76
CA LYS A 126 3.82 2.80 3.16
C LYS A 126 4.72 1.60 3.49
N PHE A 127 5.81 1.43 2.75
CA PHE A 127 6.72 0.28 2.89
C PHE A 127 7.84 0.49 3.91
N MET A 128 7.88 1.66 4.57
CA MET A 128 8.87 1.96 5.61
C MET A 128 8.39 1.51 7.00
N PHE A 129 7.39 0.63 7.04
CA PHE A 129 6.91 0.00 8.28
C PHE A 129 7.56 -1.36 8.46
N ILE A 130 8.04 -1.61 9.68
CA ILE A 130 8.54 -2.91 10.13
C ILE A 130 7.69 -3.37 11.32
N ASP A 131 7.54 -4.67 11.49
CA ASP A 131 6.76 -5.27 12.57
C ASP A 131 7.66 -6.11 13.45
N LEU A 132 7.79 -5.71 14.72
CA LEU A 132 8.48 -6.49 15.74
C LEU A 132 7.54 -7.57 16.28
N ARG A 133 7.98 -8.84 16.20
CA ARG A 133 7.22 -10.03 16.60
C ARG A 133 7.97 -10.88 17.62
N GLY A 134 7.26 -11.82 18.25
CA GLY A 134 7.81 -12.79 19.20
C GLY A 134 7.67 -12.37 20.67
N LEU A 135 7.11 -11.19 20.95
CA LEU A 135 6.89 -10.72 22.32
C LEU A 135 5.67 -11.37 22.99
N GLU A 136 4.80 -12.03 22.24
CA GLU A 136 3.72 -12.86 22.78
C GLU A 136 4.24 -14.06 23.59
N THR A 137 5.49 -14.46 23.39
CA THR A 137 6.16 -15.52 24.16
C THR A 137 6.72 -15.03 25.51
N VAL A 138 6.71 -13.71 25.72
CA VAL A 138 7.34 -13.07 26.87
C VAL A 138 6.32 -12.82 27.97
N VAL A 139 6.64 -13.29 29.18
CA VAL A 139 5.85 -12.95 30.38
C VAL A 139 6.31 -11.59 30.91
N PHE A 140 5.44 -10.59 30.81
CA PHE A 140 5.67 -9.24 31.35
C PHE A 140 5.06 -9.12 32.76
N PRO A 141 5.83 -8.68 33.78
CA PRO A 141 5.32 -8.53 35.13
C PRO A 141 4.33 -7.35 35.24
N ALA A 142 3.40 -7.44 36.20
CA ALA A 142 2.51 -6.33 36.52
C ALA A 142 3.32 -5.11 36.99
N GLY A 143 2.91 -3.91 36.56
CA GLY A 143 3.59 -2.67 36.94
C GLY A 143 4.96 -2.46 36.28
N LEU A 144 5.30 -3.23 35.24
CA LEU A 144 6.53 -3.05 34.46
C LEU A 144 6.66 -1.59 33.99
N ALA A 145 7.76 -0.94 34.38
CA ALA A 145 8.01 0.46 34.03
C ALA A 145 8.60 0.62 32.60
N TRP A 146 9.50 -0.29 32.22
CA TRP A 146 10.14 -0.28 30.92
C TRP A 146 10.67 -1.67 30.58
N PHE A 147 10.93 -1.93 29.31
CA PHE A 147 11.78 -3.05 28.87
C PHE A 147 12.68 -2.58 27.73
N GLU A 148 13.79 -3.28 27.53
CA GLU A 148 14.79 -2.96 26.53
C GLU A 148 15.06 -4.16 25.64
N ILE A 149 15.16 -3.92 24.34
CA ILE A 149 15.48 -4.93 23.33
C ILE A 149 16.79 -4.53 22.66
N ASP A 150 17.81 -5.38 22.79
CA ASP A 150 19.04 -5.26 22.02
C ASP A 150 18.93 -6.10 20.75
N VAL A 151 18.96 -5.43 19.60
CA VAL A 151 18.97 -6.06 18.28
C VAL A 151 20.40 -6.09 17.79
N VAL A 152 21.02 -7.27 17.78
CA VAL A 152 22.39 -7.46 17.31
C VAL A 152 22.35 -7.75 15.82
N LEU A 153 23.06 -6.93 15.04
CA LEU A 153 23.14 -7.09 13.58
C LEU A 153 24.18 -8.15 13.18
N ALA A 154 23.96 -8.82 12.04
CA ALA A 154 24.90 -9.78 11.48
C ALA A 154 26.10 -9.08 10.82
N GLU A 155 25.83 -7.95 10.16
CA GLU A 155 26.82 -7.08 9.58
C GLU A 155 26.95 -5.77 10.36
N ARG A 156 28.09 -5.09 10.21
CA ARG A 156 28.33 -3.81 10.85
C ARG A 156 27.50 -2.72 10.18
N TRP A 157 26.96 -1.81 10.98
CA TRP A 157 26.36 -0.58 10.48
C TRP A 157 27.48 0.37 10.00
N GLU A 158 27.66 0.46 8.68
CA GLU A 158 28.73 1.28 8.06
C GLU A 158 28.26 2.68 7.65
N HIS A 159 27.00 3.03 7.92
CA HIS A 159 26.48 4.34 7.54
C HIS A 159 26.76 5.41 8.59
N ASP A 160 27.21 6.58 8.13
CA ASP A 160 27.40 7.77 8.98
C ASP A 160 26.09 8.57 9.14
N PHE A 161 25.06 7.89 9.66
CA PHE A 161 23.76 8.49 9.94
C PHE A 161 23.54 8.68 11.44
N ARG A 162 22.89 9.79 11.80
CA ARG A 162 22.41 10.00 13.18
C ARG A 162 21.15 9.17 13.42
N PHE A 163 21.30 8.09 14.18
CA PHE A 163 20.20 7.23 14.61
C PHE A 163 19.76 7.57 16.04
N SER A 164 18.47 7.80 16.25
CA SER A 164 17.86 8.10 17.55
C SER A 164 16.41 7.58 17.60
N GLU A 165 15.76 7.72 18.76
CA GLU A 165 14.34 7.38 18.94
C GLU A 165 13.41 8.16 18.00
N LYS A 166 13.85 9.31 17.48
CA LYS A 166 13.03 10.16 16.61
C LYS A 166 12.77 9.55 15.23
N GLN A 167 13.65 8.64 14.79
CA GLN A 167 13.57 7.95 13.51
C GLN A 167 12.70 6.67 13.56
N LEU A 168 12.26 6.23 14.74
CA LEU A 168 11.34 5.12 14.89
C LEU A 168 10.06 5.59 15.58
N ARG A 169 8.91 5.34 14.97
CA ARG A 169 7.62 5.79 15.51
C ARG A 169 6.66 4.63 15.66
N LEU A 170 6.09 4.50 16.85
CA LEU A 170 4.93 3.67 17.14
C LEU A 170 3.65 4.42 16.75
N HIS A 171 2.52 3.71 16.71
CA HIS A 171 1.18 4.29 16.57
C HIS A 171 1.00 5.14 15.30
N CYS A 172 1.62 4.70 14.21
CA CYS A 172 1.57 5.37 12.91
C CYS A 172 0.67 4.60 11.95
N VAL A 173 -0.07 5.34 11.11
CA VAL A 173 -0.94 4.76 10.10
C VAL A 173 -1.00 5.65 8.87
N PRO A 174 -0.96 5.10 7.64
CA PRO A 174 -1.26 5.86 6.44
C PRO A 174 -2.68 6.41 6.47
N VAL A 175 -2.85 7.62 5.95
CA VAL A 175 -4.15 8.27 5.85
C VAL A 175 -4.39 8.74 4.42
N ILE A 176 -5.65 8.68 3.99
CA ILE A 176 -6.07 9.09 2.64
C ILE A 176 -7.12 10.21 2.74
N ASN A 177 -7.13 11.13 1.77
CA ASN A 177 -8.09 12.22 1.73
C ASN A 177 -9.39 11.76 1.05
N LEU A 178 -10.07 10.80 1.67
CA LEU A 178 -11.40 10.35 1.27
C LEU A 178 -12.39 10.55 2.42
N PHE A 179 -13.58 11.05 2.09
CA PHE A 179 -14.63 11.28 3.08
C PHE A 179 -16.02 11.13 2.45
N PRO A 180 -17.03 10.72 3.23
CA PRO A 180 -18.39 10.63 2.75
C PRO A 180 -18.91 12.02 2.35
N LEU A 181 -19.64 12.05 1.26
CA LEU A 181 -20.35 13.18 0.68
C LEU A 181 -21.81 12.81 0.50
N GLU A 182 -22.68 13.77 0.79
CA GLU A 182 -24.09 13.72 0.41
C GLU A 182 -24.28 14.53 -0.88
N SER A 183 -25.17 14.06 -1.74
CA SER A 183 -25.62 14.80 -2.92
C SER A 183 -27.02 15.35 -2.68
N ASP A 184 -27.34 16.46 -3.33
CA ASP A 184 -28.74 16.85 -3.48
C ASP A 184 -29.51 15.74 -4.22
N PRO A 185 -30.80 15.51 -3.89
CA PRO A 185 -31.63 14.57 -4.63
C PRO A 185 -31.65 14.91 -6.13
N LEU A 186 -31.36 13.91 -6.95
CA LEU A 186 -31.31 14.07 -8.40
C LEU A 186 -32.66 13.64 -9.00
N THR A 187 -33.46 14.61 -9.46
CA THR A 187 -34.68 14.33 -10.22
C THR A 187 -34.33 13.91 -11.63
N ILE A 188 -34.82 12.74 -12.05
CA ILE A 188 -34.59 12.19 -13.39
C ILE A 188 -35.61 12.79 -14.36
N ASN A 189 -35.20 13.00 -15.61
CA ASN A 189 -36.12 13.30 -16.71
C ASN A 189 -35.90 12.26 -17.81
N SER A 190 -36.92 11.50 -18.19
CA SER A 190 -36.82 10.43 -19.20
C SER A 190 -36.24 10.87 -20.56
N LEU A 191 -36.19 12.18 -20.84
CA LEU A 191 -35.56 12.76 -22.04
C LEU A 191 -34.04 12.96 -21.92
N GLN A 192 -33.45 12.81 -20.73
CA GLN A 192 -32.03 12.99 -20.46
C GLN A 192 -31.33 11.67 -20.16
N THR A 193 -30.14 11.48 -20.75
CA THR A 193 -29.34 10.25 -20.57
C THR A 193 -28.16 10.41 -19.62
N GLU A 194 -27.60 11.63 -19.50
CA GLU A 194 -26.45 11.92 -18.64
C GLU A 194 -26.81 13.05 -17.65
N TYR A 195 -26.63 12.79 -16.35
CA TYR A 195 -26.96 13.71 -15.27
C TYR A 195 -25.68 14.17 -14.56
N PRO A 196 -25.34 15.47 -14.58
CA PRO A 196 -24.16 15.97 -13.87
C PRO A 196 -24.38 15.89 -12.36
N LEU A 197 -23.46 15.23 -11.66
CA LEU A 197 -23.48 15.16 -10.21
C LEU A 197 -22.77 16.38 -9.62
N ARG A 198 -23.41 17.00 -8.64
CA ARG A 198 -22.86 18.12 -7.87
C ARG A 198 -22.91 17.75 -6.39
N PRO A 199 -21.77 17.64 -5.70
CA PRO A 199 -21.80 17.41 -4.27
C PRO A 199 -22.32 18.67 -3.56
N MET A 200 -22.98 18.52 -2.40
CA MET A 200 -23.53 19.67 -1.68
C MET A 200 -22.45 20.71 -1.27
N ARG A 201 -21.18 20.30 -1.19
CA ARG A 201 -20.02 21.14 -0.81
C ARG A 201 -19.27 21.79 -1.99
N VAL A 202 -19.91 21.99 -3.15
CA VAL A 202 -19.25 22.64 -4.32
C VAL A 202 -18.81 24.08 -4.03
N GLN A 203 -19.40 24.77 -3.05
CA GLN A 203 -19.07 26.16 -2.71
C GLN A 203 -17.58 26.36 -2.31
N ASP A 204 -16.90 25.30 -1.85
CA ASP A 204 -15.49 25.35 -1.47
C ASP A 204 -14.52 25.30 -2.68
N GLY A 205 -15.01 25.02 -3.90
CA GLY A 205 -14.23 25.05 -5.14
C GLY A 205 -13.13 23.98 -5.29
N HIS A 206 -12.99 23.07 -4.32
CA HIS A 206 -11.92 22.07 -4.27
C HIS A 206 -12.41 20.64 -4.09
N THR A 207 -13.71 20.44 -3.84
CA THR A 207 -14.30 19.11 -3.62
C THR A 207 -14.52 18.39 -4.96
N GLU A 208 -13.95 17.21 -5.11
CA GLU A 208 -14.13 16.30 -6.24
C GLU A 208 -14.87 15.02 -5.78
N ILE A 209 -15.70 14.45 -6.65
CA ILE A 209 -16.32 13.14 -6.40
C ILE A 209 -15.30 12.06 -6.79
N TYR A 210 -14.96 11.19 -5.83
CA TYR A 210 -14.11 10.03 -6.04
C TYR A 210 -14.90 8.85 -6.59
N THR A 211 -15.98 8.45 -5.89
CA THR A 211 -16.86 7.34 -6.29
C THR A 211 -18.33 7.65 -6.00
N VAL A 212 -19.21 7.00 -6.77
CA VAL A 212 -20.64 6.89 -6.47
C VAL A 212 -20.86 5.51 -5.84
N ASP A 213 -21.08 5.51 -4.53
CA ASP A 213 -21.07 4.28 -3.72
C ASP A 213 -22.42 3.56 -3.78
N SER A 214 -23.53 4.31 -3.80
CA SER A 214 -24.88 3.75 -3.96
C SER A 214 -25.83 4.76 -4.59
N VAL A 215 -26.81 4.26 -5.35
CA VAL A 215 -27.89 5.05 -5.94
C VAL A 215 -29.23 4.39 -5.60
N ILE A 216 -30.09 5.13 -4.91
CA ILE A 216 -31.38 4.64 -4.40
C ILE A 216 -32.49 5.59 -4.84
N SER A 217 -33.58 5.02 -5.36
CA SER A 217 -34.79 5.77 -5.72
C SER A 217 -35.58 6.18 -4.48
N SER A 218 -36.32 7.28 -4.60
CA SER A 218 -37.39 7.68 -3.67
C SER A 218 -38.42 6.57 -3.42
N HIS A 219 -38.60 5.64 -4.37
CA HIS A 219 -39.45 4.45 -4.24
C HIS A 219 -38.72 3.22 -3.66
N GLN A 220 -37.56 3.43 -3.02
CA GLN A 220 -36.71 2.38 -2.41
C GLN A 220 -36.14 1.34 -3.39
N GLN A 221 -36.18 1.62 -4.69
CA GLN A 221 -35.50 0.78 -5.69
C GLN A 221 -34.00 1.04 -5.67
N VAL A 222 -33.21 -0.04 -5.70
CA VAL A 222 -31.74 0.04 -5.69
C VAL A 222 -31.22 -0.09 -7.11
N TYR A 223 -30.47 0.90 -7.57
CA TYR A 223 -29.83 0.83 -8.88
C TYR A 223 -28.56 0.00 -8.79
N ALA A 224 -28.45 -1.04 -9.61
CA ALA A 224 -27.25 -1.85 -9.67
C ALA A 224 -26.15 -1.14 -10.48
N PRO A 225 -24.88 -1.12 -10.02
CA PRO A 225 -23.80 -0.59 -10.84
C PRO A 225 -23.63 -1.45 -12.09
N PHE A 226 -23.53 -0.82 -13.27
CA PHE A 226 -23.41 -1.51 -14.56
C PHE A 226 -22.22 -2.47 -14.59
N SER A 227 -21.12 -2.10 -13.94
CA SER A 227 -19.91 -2.91 -13.77
C SER A 227 -20.11 -4.20 -12.96
N SER A 228 -21.24 -4.39 -12.28
CA SER A 228 -21.60 -5.69 -11.66
C SER A 228 -21.95 -6.77 -12.69
N PHE A 229 -22.09 -6.41 -13.97
CA PHE A 229 -22.50 -7.29 -15.06
C PHE A 229 -23.83 -8.04 -14.83
N ARG A 230 -24.62 -7.64 -13.82
CA ARG A 230 -26.00 -8.13 -13.61
C ARG A 230 -26.93 -7.78 -14.78
N HIS A 231 -26.55 -6.82 -15.61
CA HIS A 231 -27.25 -6.46 -16.85
C HIS A 231 -27.01 -7.45 -18.01
N LYS A 232 -25.99 -8.31 -17.95
CA LYS A 232 -25.72 -9.30 -19.00
C LYS A 232 -26.50 -10.57 -18.68
N GLY A 233 -27.59 -10.76 -19.40
CA GLY A 233 -28.34 -12.02 -19.48
C GLY A 233 -27.52 -13.19 -20.05
N GLY A 234 -26.50 -13.64 -19.31
CA GLY A 234 -25.93 -14.98 -19.39
C GLY A 234 -26.92 -16.03 -18.84
N MET A 235 -26.45 -17.07 -18.16
CA MET A 235 -27.34 -18.06 -17.51
C MET A 235 -28.32 -17.45 -16.46
N MET A 236 -28.17 -16.17 -16.10
CA MET A 236 -29.03 -15.42 -15.18
C MET A 236 -29.86 -14.34 -15.90
N ARG A 237 -30.59 -14.70 -16.97
CA ARG A 237 -31.55 -13.79 -17.63
C ARG A 237 -32.74 -13.40 -16.75
N HIS A 238 -33.00 -14.13 -15.66
CA HIS A 238 -34.12 -13.87 -14.76
C HIS A 238 -33.74 -13.00 -13.55
N ASP A 239 -32.45 -12.62 -13.42
CA ASP A 239 -31.93 -11.77 -12.34
C ASP A 239 -31.37 -10.43 -12.87
N ALA A 240 -31.74 -10.04 -14.10
CA ALA A 240 -31.36 -8.74 -14.63
C ALA A 240 -32.00 -7.64 -13.77
N ALA A 241 -31.18 -6.76 -13.21
CA ALA A 241 -31.70 -5.68 -12.38
C ALA A 241 -32.51 -4.70 -13.24
N ASP A 242 -33.74 -4.41 -12.82
CA ASP A 242 -34.66 -3.48 -13.49
C ASP A 242 -34.07 -2.07 -13.66
N TYR A 243 -33.14 -1.71 -12.77
CA TYR A 243 -32.47 -0.41 -12.71
C TYR A 243 -30.95 -0.59 -12.60
N TYR A 244 -30.20 0.07 -13.48
CA TYR A 244 -28.75 0.15 -13.39
C TYR A 244 -28.22 1.58 -13.54
N TYR A 245 -27.02 1.80 -13.04
CA TYR A 245 -26.31 3.05 -13.24
C TYR A 245 -24.86 2.85 -13.69
N HIS A 246 -24.34 3.83 -14.41
CA HIS A 246 -22.94 3.93 -14.82
C HIS A 246 -22.45 5.35 -14.59
N THR A 247 -21.18 5.51 -14.20
CA THR A 247 -20.57 6.82 -13.98
C THR A 247 -19.56 7.14 -15.06
N ARG A 248 -19.62 8.35 -15.63
CA ARG A 248 -18.55 8.88 -16.49
C ARG A 248 -17.87 10.04 -15.79
N VAL A 249 -16.56 10.11 -15.94
CA VAL A 249 -15.74 11.16 -15.35
C VAL A 249 -14.98 11.85 -16.48
N ARG A 250 -14.98 13.19 -16.50
CA ARG A 250 -14.26 13.99 -17.49
C ARG A 250 -13.66 15.21 -16.81
N ARG A 251 -12.47 15.59 -17.25
CA ARG A 251 -11.79 16.77 -16.74
C ARG A 251 -12.47 18.03 -17.26
N GLY A 252 -12.87 18.91 -16.34
CA GLY A 252 -13.47 20.20 -16.64
C GLY A 252 -12.41 21.28 -16.93
N PRO A 253 -12.84 22.48 -17.39
CA PRO A 253 -11.94 23.59 -17.70
C PRO A 253 -11.16 24.12 -16.48
N SER A 254 -11.69 23.96 -15.26
CA SER A 254 -11.01 24.32 -14.02
C SER A 254 -9.86 23.37 -13.66
N GLY A 255 -9.70 22.27 -14.40
CA GLY A 255 -8.76 21.20 -14.10
C GLY A 255 -9.29 20.13 -13.16
N LEU A 256 -10.43 20.38 -12.49
CA LEU A 256 -11.14 19.42 -11.64
C LEU A 256 -11.92 18.40 -12.48
N TYR A 257 -12.24 17.26 -11.88
CA TYR A 257 -13.05 16.24 -12.53
C TYR A 257 -14.54 16.41 -12.23
N ASN A 258 -15.34 16.41 -13.29
CA ASN A 258 -16.79 16.38 -13.23
C ASN A 258 -17.26 14.93 -13.38
N THR A 259 -18.27 14.55 -12.61
CA THR A 259 -18.85 13.21 -12.64
C THR A 259 -20.27 13.29 -13.17
N TRP A 260 -20.60 12.42 -14.11
CA TRP A 260 -21.94 12.25 -14.66
C TRP A 260 -22.47 10.88 -14.30
N LEU A 261 -23.73 10.84 -13.86
CA LEU A 261 -24.51 9.63 -13.68
C LEU A 261 -25.27 9.33 -14.98
N ILE A 262 -25.23 8.08 -15.40
CA ILE A 262 -26.02 7.54 -16.50
C ILE A 262 -26.88 6.45 -15.88
N VAL A 263 -28.18 6.50 -16.14
CA VAL A 263 -29.15 5.52 -15.66
C VAL A 263 -29.74 4.76 -16.84
N GLY A 264 -30.17 3.54 -16.58
CA GLY A 264 -30.88 2.70 -17.56
C GLY A 264 -31.40 1.44 -16.90
N GLY A 265 -31.90 0.50 -17.69
CA GLY A 265 -32.48 -0.75 -17.21
C GLY A 265 -33.75 -1.11 -17.97
N GLU A 266 -34.28 -2.30 -17.75
CA GLU A 266 -35.53 -2.74 -18.37
C GLU A 266 -36.69 -1.80 -18.02
N ALA A 267 -36.66 -1.19 -16.82
CA ALA A 267 -37.67 -0.23 -16.42
C ALA A 267 -37.68 1.01 -17.33
N PHE A 268 -36.50 1.48 -17.76
CA PHE A 268 -36.35 2.62 -18.69
C PHE A 268 -36.78 2.24 -20.10
N ASP A 269 -36.36 1.07 -20.59
CA ASP A 269 -36.72 0.58 -21.93
C ASP A 269 -38.23 0.35 -22.06
N ASN A 270 -38.87 -0.17 -21.00
CA ASN A 270 -40.31 -0.41 -20.92
C ASN A 270 -41.12 0.82 -20.52
N HIS A 271 -40.49 1.99 -20.31
CA HIS A 271 -41.14 3.24 -19.91
C HIS A 271 -42.01 3.10 -18.63
N THR A 272 -41.50 2.32 -17.66
CA THR A 272 -42.16 2.04 -16.36
C THR A 272 -41.56 2.82 -15.19
N VAL A 273 -40.52 3.61 -15.45
CA VAL A 273 -39.92 4.58 -14.52
C VAL A 273 -40.96 5.65 -14.15
N PRO A 274 -41.22 5.89 -12.85
CA PRO A 274 -42.13 6.95 -12.40
C PRO A 274 -41.72 8.35 -12.90
N GLU A 275 -42.69 9.20 -13.23
CA GLU A 275 -42.42 10.56 -13.73
C GLU A 275 -41.80 11.49 -12.67
N ASP A 276 -42.03 11.20 -11.38
CA ASP A 276 -41.53 11.94 -10.22
C ASP A 276 -40.30 11.28 -9.58
N GLU A 277 -39.59 10.42 -10.31
CA GLU A 277 -38.45 9.69 -9.78
C GLU A 277 -37.29 10.61 -9.35
N SER A 278 -36.96 10.54 -8.07
CA SER A 278 -35.81 11.22 -7.47
C SER A 278 -34.80 10.21 -6.90
N LEU A 279 -33.52 10.45 -7.16
CA LEU A 279 -32.41 9.61 -6.71
C LEU A 279 -31.65 10.24 -5.56
N SER A 280 -31.47 9.45 -4.50
CA SER A 280 -30.51 9.73 -3.42
C SER A 280 -29.20 9.01 -3.72
N LEU A 281 -28.08 9.75 -3.70
CA LEU A 281 -26.75 9.18 -3.92
C LEU A 281 -25.90 9.27 -2.66
N THR A 282 -25.21 8.17 -2.36
CA THR A 282 -24.10 8.16 -1.41
C THR A 282 -22.82 8.30 -2.21
N LEU A 283 -22.03 9.31 -1.89
CA LEU A 283 -20.80 9.64 -2.61
C LEU A 283 -19.60 9.56 -1.67
N THR A 284 -18.45 9.20 -2.21
CA THR A 284 -17.17 9.45 -1.55
C THR A 284 -16.47 10.59 -2.28
N GLY A 285 -15.98 11.57 -1.52
CA GLY A 285 -15.32 12.77 -1.99
C GLY A 285 -13.85 12.88 -1.62
N THR A 286 -13.16 13.77 -2.33
CA THR A 286 -11.79 14.20 -2.03
C THR A 286 -11.67 15.72 -2.22
N ASN A 287 -10.59 16.32 -1.70
CA ASN A 287 -10.32 17.75 -1.82
C ASN A 287 -9.30 18.08 -2.94
N GLY A 288 -9.00 17.13 -3.82
CA GLY A 288 -8.07 17.31 -4.94
C GLY A 288 -6.72 17.84 -4.47
N GLN A 289 -6.28 18.97 -5.02
CA GLN A 289 -4.96 19.57 -4.73
C GLN A 289 -4.91 20.38 -3.41
N LEU A 290 -6.06 20.69 -2.79
CA LEU A 290 -6.12 21.58 -1.64
C LEU A 290 -5.28 21.11 -0.44
N PRO A 291 -5.29 19.81 -0.04
CA PRO A 291 -4.55 19.37 1.13
C PRO A 291 -3.05 19.65 1.03
N ARG A 292 -2.45 19.46 -0.14
CA ARG A 292 -1.04 19.80 -0.36
C ARG A 292 -0.82 21.30 -0.19
N ARG A 293 -1.64 22.15 -0.83
CA ARG A 293 -1.50 23.61 -0.78
C ARG A 293 -1.68 24.17 0.62
N ALA A 294 -2.67 23.66 1.36
CA ALA A 294 -3.01 24.13 2.70
C ALA A 294 -2.06 23.61 3.78
N LEU A 295 -1.51 22.41 3.61
CA LEU A 295 -0.75 21.71 4.66
C LEU A 295 0.75 21.59 4.41
N GLN A 296 1.28 22.17 3.33
CA GLN A 296 2.70 22.04 2.97
C GLN A 296 3.66 22.52 4.07
N SER A 297 3.27 23.55 4.84
CA SER A 297 4.07 24.16 5.90
C SER A 297 3.45 24.02 7.30
N THR A 298 2.29 23.38 7.44
CA THR A 298 1.64 23.22 8.74
C THR A 298 1.95 21.84 9.32
N VAL A 299 2.55 21.83 10.50
CA VAL A 299 2.52 20.64 11.34
C VAL A 299 1.11 20.56 11.92
N LEU A 300 0.38 19.51 11.57
CA LEU A 300 -0.83 19.17 12.30
C LEU A 300 -0.36 18.68 13.66
N ASP A 301 -0.68 19.41 14.73
CA ASP A 301 -0.43 18.99 16.10
C ASP A 301 -1.68 19.27 16.92
N THR A 302 -2.70 18.43 16.70
CA THR A 302 -4.03 18.63 17.28
C THR A 302 -4.36 17.47 18.21
N VAL A 303 -4.79 17.79 19.42
CA VAL A 303 -5.30 16.79 20.36
C VAL A 303 -6.71 16.40 19.93
N MET A 304 -6.88 15.14 19.56
CA MET A 304 -8.16 14.53 19.27
C MET A 304 -8.63 13.76 20.49
N LYS A 305 -9.84 14.08 20.99
CA LYS A 305 -10.49 13.27 22.01
C LYS A 305 -11.19 12.10 21.32
N THR A 306 -10.75 10.88 21.60
CA THR A 306 -11.56 9.69 21.34
C THR A 306 -12.41 9.39 22.56
N THR A 307 -13.36 8.45 22.42
CA THR A 307 -14.28 8.07 23.49
C THR A 307 -13.58 7.51 24.73
N SER A 308 -12.33 7.02 24.59
CA SER A 308 -11.58 6.32 25.64
C SER A 308 -10.23 6.94 26.01
N ALA A 309 -9.63 7.79 25.15
CA ALA A 309 -8.33 8.41 25.43
C ALA A 309 -8.16 9.77 24.71
N SER A 310 -7.33 10.64 25.28
CA SER A 310 -6.84 11.83 24.57
C SER A 310 -5.60 11.45 23.76
N ILE A 311 -5.66 11.61 22.44
CA ILE A 311 -4.57 11.28 21.53
C ILE A 311 -4.09 12.57 20.87
N ALA A 312 -2.77 12.80 20.83
CA ALA A 312 -2.19 13.85 20.02
C ALA A 312 -1.94 13.31 18.60
N VAL A 313 -2.44 14.01 17.58
CA VAL A 313 -2.29 13.62 16.18
C VAL A 313 -1.25 14.51 15.53
N ARG A 314 -0.23 13.88 14.93
CA ARG A 314 0.86 14.56 14.23
C ARG A 314 1.08 14.02 12.81
N ASN A 315 1.27 14.91 11.83
CA ASN A 315 1.75 14.50 10.51
C ASN A 315 3.26 14.22 10.51
N LEU A 316 3.65 13.12 9.88
CA LEU A 316 5.06 12.69 9.78
C LEU A 316 5.71 13.09 8.45
N CYS A 317 4.93 13.07 7.38
CA CYS A 317 5.35 13.50 6.05
C CYS A 317 4.41 14.58 5.51
N ALA A 318 4.89 15.32 4.51
CA ALA A 318 4.06 16.27 3.81
C ALA A 318 3.01 15.52 2.96
N PRO A 319 1.73 15.95 2.94
CA PRO A 319 0.71 15.32 2.13
C PRO A 319 1.09 15.27 0.65
N THR A 320 0.73 14.21 -0.07
CA THR A 320 1.05 14.07 -1.50
C THR A 320 0.15 14.93 -2.39
N LEU A 321 0.55 15.09 -3.66
CA LEU A 321 -0.34 15.61 -4.71
C LEU A 321 -1.28 14.50 -5.18
N PRO A 322 -2.52 14.83 -5.60
CA PRO A 322 -3.40 13.85 -6.24
C PRO A 322 -2.74 13.38 -7.55
N CYS A 323 -2.68 12.05 -7.71
CA CYS A 323 -2.16 11.42 -8.92
C CYS A 323 -3.34 11.03 -9.81
N TYR A 324 -3.36 11.54 -11.04
CA TYR A 324 -4.38 11.20 -12.03
C TYR A 324 -3.76 10.33 -13.11
N PRO A 325 -4.48 9.31 -13.63
CA PRO A 325 -3.94 8.40 -14.63
C PRO A 325 -3.59 9.17 -15.92
N PRO A 326 -2.46 8.85 -16.58
CA PRO A 326 -2.11 9.44 -17.86
C PRO A 326 -3.18 9.17 -18.93
N ALA A 327 -3.54 10.20 -19.70
CA ALA A 327 -4.56 10.09 -20.76
C ALA A 327 -3.98 10.13 -22.19
N GLN A 328 -2.66 10.18 -22.34
CA GLN A 328 -1.97 10.37 -23.62
C GLN A 328 -1.40 9.05 -24.19
N ASP A 329 -0.86 9.10 -25.41
CA ASP A 329 0.06 8.09 -25.99
C ASP A 329 -0.39 6.62 -25.95
N ARG A 330 -1.67 6.36 -26.19
CA ARG A 330 -2.24 4.99 -26.16
C ARG A 330 -1.98 4.28 -24.82
N PHE A 331 -1.84 5.02 -23.72
CA PHE A 331 -1.61 4.51 -22.36
C PHE A 331 -2.52 3.34 -22.02
N HIS A 332 -3.83 3.50 -22.22
CA HIS A 332 -4.83 2.46 -21.96
C HIS A 332 -4.57 1.16 -22.73
N TRP A 333 -4.12 1.25 -23.98
CA TRP A 333 -3.77 0.08 -24.77
C TRP A 333 -2.51 -0.62 -24.24
N ARG A 334 -1.49 0.14 -23.83
CA ARG A 334 -0.29 -0.43 -23.18
C ARG A 334 -0.62 -1.11 -21.87
N VAL A 335 -1.56 -0.56 -21.10
CA VAL A 335 -2.08 -1.20 -19.89
C VAL A 335 -2.76 -2.52 -20.25
N LEU A 336 -3.70 -2.53 -21.19
CA LEU A 336 -4.39 -3.75 -21.61
C LEU A 336 -3.44 -4.82 -22.17
N SER A 337 -2.41 -4.41 -22.92
CA SER A 337 -1.45 -5.34 -23.52
C SER A 337 -0.62 -6.12 -22.50
N HIS A 338 -0.19 -5.48 -21.41
CA HIS A 338 0.68 -6.16 -20.43
C HIS A 338 -0.08 -7.00 -19.40
N LEU A 339 -1.41 -6.82 -19.29
CA LEU A 339 -2.26 -7.65 -18.43
C LEU A 339 -2.45 -9.08 -18.98
N GLY A 340 -2.05 -9.34 -20.23
CA GLY A 340 -2.14 -10.67 -20.84
C GLY A 340 -1.14 -11.66 -20.21
N GLY A 341 -1.59 -12.90 -19.95
CA GLY A 341 -0.75 -13.92 -19.31
C GLY A 341 0.52 -14.28 -20.09
N SER A 342 0.51 -14.13 -21.42
CA SER A 342 1.68 -14.36 -22.27
C SER A 342 2.70 -13.21 -22.25
N PHE A 343 2.45 -12.11 -21.55
CA PHE A 343 3.33 -10.94 -21.59
C PHE A 343 4.69 -11.19 -20.91
N LEU A 344 4.77 -12.16 -19.99
CA LEU A 344 6.03 -12.51 -19.32
C LEU A 344 7.15 -12.89 -20.31
N SER A 345 6.83 -13.57 -21.40
CA SER A 345 7.85 -13.95 -22.39
C SER A 345 8.45 -12.76 -23.13
N LEU A 346 7.74 -11.63 -23.21
CA LEU A 346 8.20 -10.40 -23.85
C LEU A 346 9.02 -9.50 -22.90
N MET A 347 9.02 -9.80 -21.60
CA MET A 347 9.72 -9.01 -20.57
C MET A 347 11.18 -9.44 -20.38
N ASP A 348 11.76 -10.23 -21.28
CA ASP A 348 13.17 -10.64 -21.27
C ASP A 348 14.13 -9.54 -21.77
N ASN A 349 13.71 -8.28 -21.71
CA ASN A 349 14.47 -7.11 -22.11
C ASN A 349 14.22 -5.96 -21.12
N ALA A 350 15.29 -5.28 -20.71
CA ALA A 350 15.26 -4.10 -19.85
C ALA A 350 14.33 -2.99 -20.39
N GLU A 351 14.28 -2.75 -21.69
CA GLU A 351 13.39 -1.73 -22.27
C GLU A 351 11.91 -2.04 -22.05
N VAL A 352 11.51 -3.31 -22.17
CA VAL A 352 10.12 -3.73 -21.97
C VAL A 352 9.75 -3.67 -20.50
N LEU A 353 10.65 -4.13 -19.60
CA LEU A 353 10.42 -4.03 -18.16
C LEU A 353 10.31 -2.56 -17.72
N ARG A 354 11.26 -1.70 -18.14
CA ARG A 354 11.20 -0.24 -17.88
C ARG A 354 9.91 0.37 -18.40
N GLY A 355 9.55 0.07 -19.65
CA GLY A 355 8.34 0.58 -20.29
C GLY A 355 7.05 0.11 -19.62
N THR A 356 7.05 -1.07 -18.98
CA THR A 356 5.92 -1.61 -18.23
C THR A 356 5.82 -0.96 -16.85
N LEU A 357 6.92 -0.89 -16.10
CA LEU A 357 6.95 -0.24 -14.79
C LEU A 357 6.64 1.26 -14.89
N ALA A 358 7.07 1.92 -15.96
CA ALA A 358 6.75 3.32 -16.24
C ALA A 358 5.24 3.59 -16.40
N LEU A 359 4.40 2.56 -16.65
CA LEU A 359 2.94 2.74 -16.66
C LEU A 359 2.38 3.05 -15.27
N TYR A 360 3.14 2.76 -14.22
CA TYR A 360 2.75 2.91 -12.81
C TYR A 360 3.40 4.11 -12.12
N GLU A 361 4.34 4.77 -12.79
CA GLU A 361 4.97 6.00 -12.32
C GLU A 361 4.10 7.19 -12.75
N TRP A 362 3.33 7.74 -11.82
CA TRP A 362 2.41 8.88 -12.10
C TRP A 362 2.83 10.17 -11.40
N THR A 363 4.01 10.20 -10.76
CA THR A 363 4.44 11.32 -9.93
C THR A 363 5.51 12.21 -10.56
N ASP A 364 6.02 11.84 -11.75
CA ASP A 364 7.14 12.50 -12.42
C ASP A 364 8.39 12.62 -11.52
N SER A 365 8.53 11.70 -10.56
CA SER A 365 9.60 11.73 -9.56
C SER A 365 10.95 11.42 -10.19
N GLU A 366 11.91 12.33 -10.03
CA GLU A 366 13.28 12.14 -10.52
C GLU A 366 13.91 10.86 -9.94
N MET A 367 13.62 10.56 -8.66
CA MET A 367 14.14 9.38 -8.01
C MET A 367 13.53 8.09 -8.61
N ASN A 368 12.24 8.09 -8.95
CA ASN A 368 11.63 6.94 -9.63
C ASN A 368 12.22 6.76 -11.03
N ARG A 369 12.43 7.86 -11.76
CA ARG A 369 13.09 7.82 -13.07
C ARG A 369 14.49 7.21 -12.99
N ARG A 370 15.31 7.65 -12.03
CA ARG A 370 16.65 7.09 -11.77
C ARG A 370 16.60 5.58 -11.49
N ARG A 371 15.65 5.11 -10.67
CA ARG A 371 15.47 3.67 -10.39
C ARG A 371 15.10 2.87 -11.65
N LEU A 372 14.22 3.42 -12.48
CA LEU A 372 13.85 2.78 -13.74
C LEU A 372 15.04 2.74 -14.72
N GLU A 373 15.75 3.84 -14.88
CA GLU A 373 16.94 3.94 -15.73
C GLU A 373 18.06 2.99 -15.27
N ALA A 374 18.15 2.72 -13.97
CA ALA A 374 19.10 1.79 -13.38
C ALA A 374 18.84 0.31 -13.71
N ILE A 375 17.73 -0.04 -14.36
CA ILE A 375 17.54 -1.37 -14.93
C ILE A 375 18.40 -1.48 -16.20
N LEU A 376 19.50 -2.23 -16.10
CA LEU A 376 20.50 -2.36 -17.17
C LEU A 376 20.18 -3.52 -18.12
N ASP A 377 19.81 -4.67 -17.58
CA ASP A 377 19.57 -5.90 -18.35
C ASP A 377 18.53 -6.78 -17.67
N VAL A 378 17.79 -7.57 -18.46
CA VAL A 378 16.84 -8.56 -17.96
C VAL A 378 17.01 -9.83 -18.79
N LYS A 379 17.09 -10.98 -18.13
CA LYS A 379 17.25 -12.27 -18.79
C LYS A 379 16.32 -13.30 -18.18
N HIS A 380 15.64 -14.05 -19.03
CA HIS A 380 14.81 -15.18 -18.61
C HIS A 380 15.50 -16.49 -18.93
N ARG A 381 15.49 -17.44 -17.99
CA ARG A 381 15.97 -18.80 -18.19
C ARG A 381 14.93 -19.79 -17.70
N ALA A 382 14.56 -20.75 -18.55
CA ALA A 382 13.76 -21.89 -18.12
C ALA A 382 14.55 -22.71 -17.10
N THR A 383 13.89 -23.12 -16.03
CA THR A 383 14.45 -23.99 -15.00
C THR A 383 13.48 -25.12 -14.69
N GLU A 384 14.01 -26.29 -14.35
CA GLU A 384 13.24 -27.47 -14.00
C GLU A 384 13.79 -28.06 -12.71
N ARG A 385 12.90 -28.43 -11.78
CA ARG A 385 13.27 -29.04 -10.51
C ARG A 385 12.31 -30.16 -10.15
N PHE A 386 12.82 -31.23 -9.56
CA PHE A 386 11.97 -32.24 -8.93
C PHE A 386 11.55 -31.79 -7.53
N ALA A 387 10.25 -31.78 -7.26
CA ALA A 387 9.68 -31.52 -5.94
C ALA A 387 8.61 -32.57 -5.64
N GLN A 388 8.70 -33.22 -4.47
CA GLN A 388 7.71 -34.20 -4.00
C GLN A 388 7.37 -35.31 -5.03
N GLY A 389 8.36 -35.73 -5.85
CA GLY A 389 8.17 -36.78 -6.87
C GLY A 389 7.64 -36.30 -8.22
N HIS A 390 7.41 -35.00 -8.41
CA HIS A 390 6.96 -34.41 -9.68
C HIS A 390 7.99 -33.43 -10.24
N LEU A 391 8.05 -33.32 -11.58
CA LEU A 391 8.84 -32.30 -12.27
C LEU A 391 8.05 -30.98 -12.25
N VAL A 392 8.63 -29.95 -11.66
CA VAL A 392 8.08 -28.59 -11.64
C VAL A 392 8.91 -27.71 -12.55
N ARG A 393 8.24 -26.98 -13.45
CA ARG A 393 8.88 -26.02 -14.36
C ARG A 393 8.79 -24.63 -13.79
N GLY A 394 9.78 -23.81 -14.10
CA GLY A 394 9.76 -22.40 -13.72
C GLY A 394 10.56 -21.51 -14.65
N VAL A 395 10.41 -20.20 -14.44
CA VAL A 395 11.22 -19.17 -15.08
C VAL A 395 12.08 -18.51 -14.03
N GLN A 396 13.39 -18.57 -14.24
CA GLN A 396 14.36 -17.75 -13.54
C GLN A 396 14.47 -16.40 -14.26
N ILE A 397 14.15 -15.33 -13.55
CA ILE A 397 14.21 -13.95 -14.03
C ILE A 397 15.42 -13.29 -13.37
N GLU A 398 16.40 -12.94 -14.17
CA GLU A 398 17.63 -12.28 -13.73
C GLU A 398 17.60 -10.82 -14.18
N VAL A 399 17.57 -9.89 -13.22
CA VAL A 399 17.55 -8.44 -13.46
C VAL A 399 18.89 -7.85 -13.02
N THR A 400 19.59 -7.19 -13.93
CA THR A 400 20.82 -6.48 -13.61
C THR A 400 20.52 -5.02 -13.31
N LEU A 401 20.92 -4.54 -12.13
CA LEU A 401 20.68 -3.18 -11.67
C LEU A 401 21.99 -2.41 -11.46
N ASP A 402 22.01 -1.13 -11.84
CA ASP A 402 23.02 -0.18 -11.39
C ASP A 402 22.69 0.29 -9.96
N SER A 403 23.55 -0.06 -9.01
CA SER A 403 23.38 0.30 -7.60
C SER A 403 23.33 1.82 -7.35
N HIS A 404 23.94 2.63 -8.23
CA HIS A 404 23.96 4.10 -8.08
C HIS A 404 22.59 4.76 -8.31
N GLY A 405 21.63 4.06 -8.94
CA GLY A 405 20.28 4.57 -9.14
C GLY A 405 19.38 4.46 -7.91
N PHE A 406 19.86 3.85 -6.82
CA PHE A 406 19.09 3.54 -5.62
C PHE A 406 19.67 4.21 -4.38
N ALA A 407 18.83 4.44 -3.37
CA ALA A 407 19.24 4.97 -2.06
C ALA A 407 19.85 3.87 -1.16
N GLY A 408 20.85 3.15 -1.68
CA GLY A 408 21.51 2.05 -0.98
C GLY A 408 20.81 0.70 -1.12
N ARG A 409 21.37 -0.30 -0.44
CA ARG A 409 20.97 -1.71 -0.54
C ARG A 409 19.53 -1.96 -0.08
N GLY A 410 19.08 -1.34 1.01
CA GLY A 410 17.68 -1.42 1.43
C GLY A 410 16.68 -0.94 0.37
N ASP A 411 17.02 0.08 -0.43
CA ASP A 411 16.17 0.55 -1.53
C ASP A 411 16.05 -0.53 -2.63
N ILE A 412 17.18 -1.15 -2.97
CA ILE A 412 17.26 -2.27 -3.93
C ILE A 412 16.46 -3.48 -3.45
N CYS A 413 16.61 -3.88 -2.19
CA CYS A 413 15.88 -5.00 -1.61
C CYS A 413 14.36 -4.77 -1.66
N LEU A 414 13.91 -3.54 -1.36
CA LEU A 414 12.50 -3.18 -1.44
C LEU A 414 11.98 -3.24 -2.88
N PHE A 415 12.76 -2.71 -3.82
CA PHE A 415 12.44 -2.77 -5.24
C PHE A 415 12.38 -4.22 -5.74
N GLY A 416 13.29 -5.07 -5.30
CA GLY A 416 13.31 -6.49 -5.62
C GLY A 416 12.13 -7.26 -5.03
N GLU A 417 11.71 -6.97 -3.80
CA GLU A 417 10.50 -7.57 -3.22
C GLU A 417 9.24 -7.16 -4.01
N MET A 418 9.14 -5.90 -4.41
CA MET A 418 8.07 -5.43 -5.30
C MET A 418 8.10 -6.19 -6.64
N LEU A 419 9.26 -6.32 -7.28
CA LEU A 419 9.40 -7.06 -8.54
C LEU A 419 9.05 -8.54 -8.40
N SER A 420 9.48 -9.17 -7.30
CA SER A 420 9.19 -10.58 -7.01
C SER A 420 7.69 -10.83 -6.96
N ARG A 421 6.93 -9.94 -6.30
CA ARG A 421 5.47 -9.99 -6.25
C ARG A 421 4.80 -9.64 -7.57
N PHE A 422 5.36 -8.71 -8.33
CA PHE A 422 4.87 -8.40 -9.68
C PHE A 422 5.02 -9.61 -10.61
N PHE A 423 6.19 -10.25 -10.65
CA PHE A 423 6.40 -11.43 -11.48
C PHE A 423 5.58 -12.63 -11.02
N ALA A 424 5.24 -12.72 -9.74
CA ALA A 424 4.31 -13.73 -9.23
C ALA A 424 2.93 -13.67 -9.92
N LEU A 425 2.52 -12.53 -10.46
CA LEU A 425 1.23 -12.40 -11.17
C LEU A 425 1.16 -13.19 -12.48
N TYR A 426 2.32 -13.51 -13.05
CA TYR A 426 2.45 -14.31 -14.26
C TYR A 426 2.72 -15.79 -13.97
N THR A 427 2.63 -16.21 -12.70
CA THR A 427 2.73 -17.63 -12.33
C THR A 427 1.37 -18.32 -12.47
N ASP A 428 1.41 -19.62 -12.74
CA ASP A 428 0.25 -20.49 -12.81
C ASP A 428 0.53 -21.83 -12.08
N ILE A 429 -0.44 -22.75 -12.10
CA ILE A 429 -0.30 -24.07 -11.45
C ILE A 429 0.90 -24.88 -11.96
N TYR A 430 1.35 -24.64 -13.19
CA TYR A 430 2.40 -25.40 -13.86
C TYR A 430 3.75 -24.68 -13.90
N LEU A 431 3.79 -23.39 -13.54
CA LEU A 431 4.95 -22.52 -13.69
C LEU A 431 5.21 -21.66 -12.44
N PHE A 432 6.35 -21.89 -11.79
CA PHE A 432 6.85 -21.00 -10.74
C PHE A 432 7.81 -19.94 -11.29
N ASN A 433 7.92 -18.81 -10.60
CA ASN A 433 8.89 -17.76 -10.94
C ASN A 433 9.92 -17.60 -9.83
N ARG A 434 11.17 -17.35 -10.19
CA ARG A 434 12.26 -17.03 -9.26
C ARG A 434 12.97 -15.77 -9.72
N LEU A 435 13.05 -14.76 -8.85
CA LEU A 435 13.75 -13.51 -9.12
C LEU A 435 15.17 -13.57 -8.56
N ILE A 436 16.12 -13.13 -9.39
CA ILE A 436 17.48 -12.81 -9.00
C ILE A 436 17.79 -11.39 -9.44
N ILE A 437 18.43 -10.63 -8.56
CA ILE A 437 18.98 -9.32 -8.88
C ILE A 437 20.51 -9.40 -8.84
N ILE A 438 21.16 -8.92 -9.89
CA ILE A 438 22.62 -8.77 -9.97
C ILE A 438 22.95 -7.29 -9.89
N LEU A 439 23.81 -6.91 -8.94
CA LEU A 439 24.19 -5.51 -8.74
C LEU A 439 25.47 -5.17 -9.47
N GLN A 440 25.46 -4.07 -10.21
CA GLN A 440 26.65 -3.45 -10.76
C GLN A 440 27.00 -2.20 -9.94
N PRO A 441 28.29 -1.93 -9.68
CA PRO A 441 29.47 -2.65 -10.19
C PRO A 441 29.96 -3.82 -9.31
N THR A 442 29.33 -4.09 -8.16
CA THR A 442 29.84 -5.05 -7.16
C THR A 442 29.80 -6.51 -7.63
N GLY A 443 28.94 -6.85 -8.58
CA GLY A 443 28.66 -8.22 -9.00
C GLY A 443 27.86 -9.02 -7.99
N GLU A 444 27.35 -8.37 -6.93
CA GLU A 444 26.61 -9.06 -5.89
C GLU A 444 25.29 -9.62 -6.41
N ARG A 445 24.94 -10.82 -5.93
CA ARG A 445 23.76 -11.56 -6.35
C ARG A 445 22.77 -11.69 -5.19
N LEU A 446 21.58 -11.12 -5.37
CA LEU A 446 20.46 -11.21 -4.44
C LEU A 446 19.40 -12.14 -5.01
N GLU A 447 18.85 -13.01 -4.17
CA GLU A 447 17.88 -14.01 -4.60
C GLU A 447 16.62 -13.97 -3.73
N TRP A 448 15.47 -14.06 -4.38
CA TRP A 448 14.17 -14.17 -3.71
C TRP A 448 13.66 -15.61 -3.81
N GLU A 449 12.82 -15.97 -2.83
CA GLU A 449 12.14 -17.26 -2.81
C GLU A 449 11.26 -17.49 -4.05
N GLU A 450 11.11 -18.76 -4.42
CA GLU A 450 10.24 -19.18 -5.52
C GLU A 450 8.78 -18.77 -5.25
N LYS A 451 8.15 -18.11 -6.21
CA LYS A 451 6.73 -17.77 -6.16
C LYS A 451 5.93 -18.81 -6.93
N HIS A 452 5.02 -19.46 -6.22
CA HIS A 452 4.10 -20.48 -6.76
C HIS A 452 2.67 -19.96 -6.69
N SER A 453 1.86 -20.31 -7.68
CA SER A 453 0.44 -19.95 -7.70
C SER A 453 -0.43 -21.17 -7.93
N ARG A 454 -1.60 -21.21 -7.28
CA ARG A 454 -2.63 -22.23 -7.53
C ARG A 454 -3.65 -21.79 -8.58
N ARG A 455 -3.36 -20.71 -9.32
CA ARG A 455 -4.26 -20.14 -10.32
C ARG A 455 -4.21 -20.95 -11.62
N ILE A 456 -5.39 -21.32 -12.12
CA ILE A 456 -5.54 -21.90 -13.46
C ILE A 456 -5.28 -20.79 -14.51
N PRO A 457 -4.46 -21.03 -15.54
CA PRO A 457 -4.28 -20.07 -16.64
C PRO A 457 -5.63 -19.67 -17.24
N GLY A 458 -5.84 -18.36 -17.39
CA GLY A 458 -7.07 -17.77 -17.94
C GLY A 458 -7.04 -17.60 -19.45
#